data_AF-A0A5E6VSG5-F1
#
_entry.id   AF-A0A5E6VSG5-F1
#
_cell.length_a   1.000
_cell.length_b   1.000
_cell.length_c   1.000
_cell.angle_alpha   90.00
_cell.angle_beta   90.00
_cell.angle_gamma   90.00
#
_symmetry.space_group_name_H-M   'P 1'
#
loop_
_entity.id
_entity.type
_entity.pdbx_description
1 polymer ?
#
loop_
_entity_poly.entity_id
_entity_poly.type
_entity_poly.pdbx_seq_one_letter_code
_entity_poly.pdbx_strand_id
1 'polypeptide(L)' 'MALVAQAQLEAGEGEADYLRGKLATSEFYFKRLLPRTAAHRAAIEAGSECLMKLPAEMFAL' A
#
# COMPACT_ATOMS: atom_id res chain seq x y z
N MET A 1 13.42 6.79 -3.41
CA MET A 1 14.35 5.65 -3.56
C MET A 1 14.40 5.13 -4.99
N ALA A 2 13.30 4.70 -5.61
CA ALA A 2 13.31 4.16 -6.99
C ALA A 2 13.94 5.09 -8.03
N LEU A 3 13.57 6.37 -8.05
CA LEU A 3 14.10 7.35 -9.01
C LEU A 3 15.64 7.48 -8.92
N VAL A 4 16.18 7.56 -7.70
CA VAL A 4 17.62 7.66 -7.47
C VAL A 4 18.31 6.34 -7.87
N ALA A 5 17.72 5.20 -7.53
CA ALA A 5 18.29 3.90 -7.91
C ALA A 5 18.31 3.69 -9.43
N GLN A 6 17.29 4.17 -10.14
CA GLN A 6 17.24 4.17 -11.59
C GLN A 6 18.35 5.05 -12.18
N ALA A 7 18.52 6.27 -11.67
CA ALA A 7 19.57 7.18 -12.13
C ALA A 7 20.99 6.62 -11.90
N GLN A 8 21.22 5.96 -10.76
CA GLN A 8 22.52 5.32 -10.46
C GLN A 8 22.80 4.13 -11.40
N LEU A 9 21.79 3.31 -11.69
CA LEU A 9 21.92 2.23 -12.67
C LEU A 9 22.26 2.78 -14.07
N GLU A 10 21.64 3.88 -14.48
CA GLU A 10 21.91 4.54 -15.76
C GLU A 10 23.31 5.16 -15.82
N ALA A 11 23.80 5.69 -14.71
CA ALA A 11 25.16 6.23 -14.58
C ALA A 11 26.24 5.14 -14.42
N GLY A 12 25.86 3.87 -14.25
CA GLY A 12 26.80 2.78 -13.96
C GLY A 12 27.42 2.86 -12.56
N GLU A 13 26.74 3.52 -11.63
CA GLU A 13 27.20 3.75 -10.26
C GLU A 13 26.52 2.78 -9.27
N GLY A 14 27.28 2.37 -8.25
CA GLY A 14 26.77 1.55 -7.15
C GLY A 14 26.66 0.06 -7.48
N GLU A 15 26.02 -0.68 -6.56
CA GLU A 15 25.85 -2.13 -6.67
C GLU A 15 24.53 -2.45 -7.38
N ALA A 16 24.62 -3.06 -8.56
CA ALA A 16 23.52 -3.14 -9.49
C ALA A 16 22.37 -4.05 -8.99
N ASP A 17 22.65 -5.13 -8.25
CA ASP A 17 21.61 -6.01 -7.71
C ASP A 17 20.81 -5.33 -6.60
N TYR A 18 21.48 -4.59 -5.72
CA TYR A 18 20.84 -3.78 -4.69
C TYR A 18 19.91 -2.72 -5.28
N LEU A 19 20.37 -2.00 -6.31
CA LEU A 19 19.57 -0.96 -6.97
C LEU A 19 18.37 -1.56 -7.70
N ARG A 20 18.54 -2.68 -8.41
CA ARG A 20 17.42 -3.44 -8.99
C ARG A 20 16.43 -3.90 -7.91
N GLY A 21 16.92 -4.32 -6.75
CA GLY A 21 16.10 -4.65 -5.59
C GLY A 21 15.23 -3.48 -5.11
N LYS A 22 15.74 -2.24 -5.14
CA LYS A 22 14.94 -1.04 -4.83
C LYS A 22 13.82 -0.80 -5.83
N LEU A 23 14.09 -1.01 -7.12
CA LEU A 23 13.08 -0.88 -8.17
C LEU A 23 11.98 -1.94 -7.99
N ALA A 24 12.36 -3.21 -7.84
CA ALA A 24 11.43 -4.32 -7.64
C ALA A 24 10.55 -4.14 -6.38
N THR A 25 11.16 -3.70 -5.27
CA THR A 25 10.42 -3.42 -4.02
C THR A 25 9.40 -2.29 -4.22
N SER A 26 9.78 -1.24 -4.95
CA SER A 26 8.89 -0.12 -5.23
C SER A 26 7.70 -0.57 -6.07
N GLU A 27 7.95 -1.31 -7.15
CA GLU A 27 6.88 -1.88 -7.99
C GLU A 27 5.93 -2.76 -7.17
N PHE A 28 6.45 -3.65 -6.33
CA PHE A 28 5.64 -4.48 -5.45
C PHE A 28 4.73 -3.64 -4.55
N TYR A 29 5.28 -2.62 -3.88
CA TYR A 29 4.51 -1.75 -3.01
C TYR A 29 3.36 -1.06 -3.77
N PHE A 30 3.66 -0.44 -4.91
CA PHE A 30 2.67 0.27 -5.72
C PHE A 30 1.61 -0.65 -6.31
N LYS A 31 1.97 -1.88 -6.73
CA LYS A 31 1.01 -2.83 -7.34
C LYS A 31 0.21 -3.62 -6.31
N ARG A 32 0.77 -3.97 -5.15
CA ARG A 32 0.17 -4.94 -4.22
C ARG A 32 -0.28 -4.34 -2.90
N LEU A 33 0.35 -3.27 -2.43
CA LEU A 33 0.08 -2.70 -1.11
C LEU A 33 -0.72 -1.40 -1.21
N LEU A 34 -0.25 -0.45 -2.03
CA LEU A 34 -0.88 0.88 -2.14
C LEU A 34 -2.38 0.84 -2.50
N PRO A 35 -2.88 -0.05 -3.37
CA PRO A 35 -4.30 -0.11 -3.70
C PRO A 35 -5.22 -0.35 -2.49
N ARG A 36 -4.71 -0.92 -1.38
CA ARG A 36 -5.47 -1.12 -0.14
C ARG A 36 -5.98 0.20 0.45
N THR A 37 -5.30 1.32 0.18
CA THR A 37 -5.75 2.65 0.61
C THR A 37 -7.11 3.02 0.03
N ALA A 38 -7.44 2.55 -1.18
CA ALA A 38 -8.76 2.74 -1.76
C ALA A 38 -9.85 1.97 -0.99
N ALA A 39 -9.55 0.76 -0.53
CA ALA A 39 -10.48 -0.01 0.30
C ALA A 39 -10.69 0.66 1.67
N HIS A 40 -9.62 1.17 2.30
CA HIS A 40 -9.74 1.94 3.54
C HIS A 40 -10.58 3.21 3.35
N ARG A 41 -10.37 3.95 2.25
CA ARG A 41 -11.19 5.10 1.90
C ARG A 41 -12.65 4.72 1.75
N ALA A 42 -12.95 3.66 0.98
CA ALA A 42 -14.32 3.20 0.77
C ALA A 42 -15.00 2.79 2.10
N ALA A 43 -14.26 2.15 3.01
CA ALA A 43 -14.76 1.80 4.33
C ALA A 43 -15.10 3.05 5.18
N ILE A 44 -14.28 4.10 5.10
CA ILE A 44 -14.55 5.38 5.77
C ILE A 44 -15.79 6.05 5.16
N GLU A 45 -15.88 6.09 3.83
CA GLU A 45 -16.99 6.70 3.10
C GLU A 45 -18.33 5.98 3.32
N ALA A 46 -18.32 4.67 3.56
CA ALA A 46 -19.53 3.88 3.86
C ALA A 46 -20.19 4.25 5.20
N GLY A 47 -19.46 4.92 6.10
CA GLY A 47 -19.98 5.35 7.41
C GLY A 47 -20.29 4.20 8.38
N SER A 48 -20.82 4.54 9.56
CA SER A 48 -21.10 3.57 10.63
C SER A 48 -22.54 3.05 10.62
N GLU A 49 -23.41 3.52 9.73
CA GLU A 49 -24.85 3.25 9.77
C GLU A 49 -25.16 1.73 9.76
N CYS A 50 -24.42 0.96 8.96
CA CYS A 50 -24.60 -0.49 8.89
C CYS A 50 -24.29 -1.20 10.22
N LEU A 51 -23.34 -0.68 11.00
CA LEU A 51 -23.00 -1.19 12.33
C LEU A 51 -23.99 -0.69 13.38
N MET A 52 -24.32 0.61 13.36
CA MET A 52 -25.16 1.25 14.38
C MET A 52 -26.65 0.88 14.26
N LYS A 53 -27.07 0.25 13.17
CA LYS A 53 -28.42 -0.34 13.01
C LYS A 53 -28.63 -1.60 13.85
N LEU A 54 -27.55 -2.24 14.30
CA LEU A 54 -27.63 -3.49 15.07
C LEU A 54 -27.94 -3.17 16.54
N PRO A 55 -29.01 -3.76 17.13
CA PRO A 55 -29.27 -3.65 18.56
C PRO A 55 -28.08 -4.19 19.38
N ALA A 56 -27.78 -3.53 20.51
CA ALA A 56 -26.63 -3.87 21.35
C ALA A 56 -26.70 -5.31 21.88
N GLU A 57 -27.91 -5.85 22.07
CA GLU A 57 -28.18 -7.20 22.53
C GLU A 57 -27.65 -8.27 21.55
N MET A 58 -27.53 -7.94 20.26
CA MET A 58 -26.96 -8.85 19.25
C MET A 58 -25.44 -9.00 19.36
N PHE A 59 -24.78 -8.19 20.21
CA PHE A 59 -23.35 -8.27 20.49
C PHE A 59 -23.04 -8.91 21.85
N ALA A 60 -24.06 -9.37 22.59
CA ALA A 60 -23.85 -10.10 23.84
C ALA A 60 -23.28 -11.50 23.55
N LEU A 61 -22.31 -11.91 24.38
CA LEU A 61 -21.67 -13.24 24.37
C LEU A 61 -22.62 -14.36 24.82
#